data_AF-A0AAV8XPI8-F1
#
_entry.id   AF-A0AAV8XPI8-F1
#
_cell.length_a   1.000
_cell.length_b   1.000
_cell.length_c   1.000
_cell.angle_alpha   90.00
_cell.angle_beta   90.00
_cell.angle_gamma   90.00
#
_symmetry.space_group_name_H-M   'P 1'
#
loop_
_entity.id
_entity.type
_entity.pdbx_description
1 polymer ?
#
loop_
_entity_poly.entity_id
_entity_poly.type
_entity_poly.pdbx_seq_one_letter_code
_entity_poly.pdbx_strand_id
1 'polypeptide(L)' 'MALIIENLIEQFIEEIKKRPALYKQSLKEVSDVDVKKKLWEEVCGAVVSKWSQLNSEDKRNQGNYYSYM' A
#
# COMPACT_ATOMS: atom_id res chain seq x y z
N MET A 1 -3.17 20.71 5.23
CA MET A 1 -2.21 19.61 4.99
C MET A 1 -2.37 18.47 5.99
N ALA A 2 -2.43 18.70 7.30
CA ALA A 2 -2.66 17.64 8.31
C ALA A 2 -3.94 16.79 8.08
N LEU A 3 -5.07 17.43 7.77
CA LEU A 3 -6.36 16.77 7.47
C LEU A 3 -6.33 15.81 6.25
N ILE A 4 -5.41 16.01 5.30
CA ILE A 4 -5.28 15.12 4.13
C ILE A 4 -4.54 13.84 4.52
N ILE A 5 -3.59 13.95 5.46
CA ILE A 5 -2.76 12.84 5.92
C ILE A 5 -3.56 11.92 6.86
N GLU A 6 -4.37 12.46 7.76
CA GLU A 6 -5.23 11.66 8.66
C GLU A 6 -6.18 10.76 7.87
N ASN A 7 -6.82 11.31 6.83
CA ASN A 7 -7.71 10.54 5.95
C ASN A 7 -6.96 9.46 5.13
N LEU A 8 -5.70 9.71 4.74
CA LEU A 8 -4.88 8.72 4.04
C LEU A 8 -4.48 7.55 4.95
N ILE A 9 -4.15 7.83 6.22
CA ILE A 9 -3.78 6.79 7.19
C ILE A 9 -4.97 5.87 7.47
N GLU A 10 -6.16 6.42 7.69
CA GLU A 10 -7.37 5.63 7.92
C GLU A 10 -7.71 4.75 6.71
N GLN A 11 -7.66 5.31 5.50
CA GLN A 11 -7.88 4.56 4.26
C GLN A 11 -6.83 3.44 4.08
N PHE A 12 -5.57 3.72 4.39
CA PHE A 12 -4.50 2.72 4.35
C PHE A 12 -4.73 1.56 5.31
N ILE A 13 -5.11 1.87 6.56
CA ILE A 13 -5.42 0.84 7.57
C ILE A 13 -6.61 -0.02 7.13
N GLU A 14 -7.67 0.59 6.60
CA GLU A 14 -8.84 -0.16 6.11
C GLU A 14 -8.51 -1.05 4.90
N GLU A 15 -7.69 -0.59 3.97
CA GLU A 15 -7.23 -1.41 2.84
C GLU A 15 -6.33 -2.58 3.28
N ILE A 16 -5.50 -2.40 4.31
CA ILE A 16 -4.73 -3.50 4.90
C ILE A 16 -5.66 -4.52 5.58
N LYS A 17 -6.66 -4.07 6.34
CA LYS A 17 -7.63 -4.97 7.02
C LYS A 17 -8.40 -5.85 6.03
N LYS A 18 -8.72 -5.34 4.84
CA LYS A 18 -9.37 -6.11 3.76
C LYS A 18 -8.48 -7.22 3.20
N ARG A 19 -7.16 -7.14 3.38
CA ARG A 19 -6.17 -8.06 2.81
C ARG A 19 -5.36 -8.74 3.93
N PRO A 20 -5.96 -9.68 4.67
CA PRO A 20 -5.32 -10.32 5.82
C PRO A 20 -4.03 -11.05 5.48
N ALA A 21 -3.82 -11.49 4.23
CA ALA A 21 -2.56 -12.09 3.78
C ALA A 21 -1.34 -11.16 3.90
N LEU A 22 -1.54 -9.84 4.07
CA LEU A 22 -0.45 -8.89 4.29
C LEU A 22 0.10 -8.92 5.73
N TYR A 23 -0.69 -9.30 6.73
CA TYR A 23 -0.30 -9.22 8.15
C TYR A 23 -0.58 -10.49 8.96
N LYS A 24 -1.49 -11.36 8.50
CA LYS A 24 -1.92 -12.56 9.22
C LYS A 24 -1.06 -13.77 8.83
N GLN A 25 0.05 -13.94 9.55
CA GLN A 25 1.05 -15.01 9.31
C GLN A 25 0.51 -16.44 9.35
N SER A 26 -0.70 -16.67 9.87
CA SER A 26 -1.35 -17.98 9.86
C SER A 26 -1.97 -18.37 8.51
N LEU A 27 -2.01 -17.47 7.52
CA LEU A 27 -2.45 -17.81 6.17
C LEU A 27 -1.28 -18.35 5.33
N LYS A 28 -1.52 -19.47 4.65
CA LYS A 28 -0.54 -20.11 3.75
C LYS A 28 -0.12 -19.20 2.59
N GLU A 29 -0.95 -18.22 2.25
CA GLU A 29 -0.70 -17.19 1.23
C GLU A 29 0.36 -16.17 1.67
N VAL A 30 0.67 -16.08 2.97
CA VAL A 30 1.68 -15.14 3.51
C VAL A 30 3.11 -15.61 3.19
N SER A 31 3.34 -16.90 2.94
CA SER A 31 4.67 -17.39 2.55
C SER A 31 5.04 -17.05 1.11
N ASP A 32 4.09 -16.56 0.30
CA ASP A 32 4.32 -16.22 -1.10
C ASP A 32 4.65 -14.72 -1.25
N VAL A 33 5.87 -14.43 -1.67
CA VAL A 33 6.38 -13.05 -1.89
C VAL A 33 5.68 -12.38 -3.07
N ASP A 34 5.32 -13.11 -4.11
CA ASP A 34 4.66 -12.55 -5.29
C ASP A 34 3.22 -12.17 -4.97
N VAL A 35 2.54 -13.00 -4.17
CA VAL A 35 1.20 -12.68 -3.64
C VAL A 35 1.25 -11.42 -2.77
N LYS A 36 2.23 -11.32 -1.86
CA LYS A 36 2.43 -10.11 -1.05
C LYS A 36 2.67 -8.87 -1.89
N LYS A 37 3.52 -8.97 -2.92
CA LYS A 37 3.82 -7.86 -3.81
C LYS A 37 2.57 -7.36 -4.54
N LYS A 38 1.77 -8.28 -5.08
CA LYS A 38 0.50 -7.96 -5.74
C LYS A 38 -0.48 -7.27 -4.79
N LEU A 39 -0.65 -7.80 -3.57
CA LEU A 39 -1.54 -7.21 -2.58
C LEU A 39 -1.10 -5.81 -2.15
N TRP A 40 0.21 -5.56 -2.03
CA TRP A 40 0.74 -4.22 -1.78
C TRP A 40 0.50 -3.26 -2.95
N GLU A 41 0.62 -3.73 -4.19
CA GLU A 41 0.27 -2.91 -5.36
C GLU A 41 -1.21 -2.51 -5.37
N GLU A 42 -2.10 -3.39 -4.92
CA GLU A 42 -3.53 -3.07 -4.78
C GLU A 42 -3.79 -2.04 -3.67
N VAL A 43 -3.14 -2.16 -2.50
CA VAL A 43 -3.26 -1.19 -1.41
C VAL A 43 -2.75 0.19 -1.85
N CYS A 44 -1.57 0.26 -2.47
CA CYS A 44 -1.05 1.51 -3.00
C CYS A 44 -1.94 2.06 -4.13
N GLY A 45 -2.55 1.19 -4.94
CA GLY A 45 -3.53 1.55 -5.96
C GLY A 45 -4.77 2.25 -5.41
N ALA A 46 -5.24 1.81 -4.24
CA ALA A 46 -6.42 2.35 -3.59
C ALA A 46 -6.14 3.66 -2.82
N VAL A 47 -4.95 3.78 -2.22
CA VAL A 47 -4.60 4.87 -1.30
C VAL A 47 -3.85 6.01 -2.00
N VAL A 48 -3.01 5.68 -2.99
CA VAL A 48 -2.21 6.67 -3.74
C VAL A 48 -2.92 6.96 -5.06
N SER A 49 -3.43 8.19 -5.20
CA SER A 49 -4.08 8.61 -6.43
C SER A 49 -3.13 8.46 -7.62
N LYS A 50 -3.63 7.88 -8.71
CA LYS A 50 -2.89 7.62 -9.96
C LYS A 50 -1.70 6.66 -9.82
N TRP A 51 -1.60 5.85 -8.76
CA TRP A 51 -0.54 4.84 -8.59
C TRP A 51 -0.36 3.91 -9.80
N SER A 52 -1.46 3.52 -10.45
CA SER A 52 -1.43 2.68 -11.67
C SER A 52 -0.85 3.39 -12.91
N GLN A 53 -0.80 4.72 -12.89
CA GLN A 53 -0.28 5.56 -13.97
C GLN A 53 1.20 5.91 -13.77
N LEU A 54 1.74 5.65 -12.57
CA LEU A 54 3.15 5.87 -12.28
C LEU A 54 4.00 4.73 -12.83
N ASN A 55 5.09 5.09 -13.50
CA ASN A 55 6.11 4.12 -13.90
C ASN A 55 6.92 3.66 -12.66
N SER A 56 7.78 2.66 -12.84
CA SER A 56 8.55 2.06 -11.73
C SER A 56 9.45 3.07 -10.99
N GLU A 57 9.93 4.10 -11.69
CA GLU A 57 10.80 5.15 -11.14
C GLU A 57 9.98 6.16 -10.31
N ASP A 58 8.83 6.58 -10.84
CA ASP A 58 7.92 7.48 -10.15
C ASP A 58 7.29 6.82 -8.91
N LYS A 59 6.97 5.53 -8.96
CA LYS A 59 6.54 4.76 -7.78
C LYS A 59 7.60 4.77 -6.68
N ARG A 60 8.89 4.66 -7.05
CA ARG A 60 10.01 4.71 -6.10
C ARG A 60 10.16 6.12 -5.50
N ASN A 61 10.05 7.16 -6.31
CA ASN A 61 10.13 8.55 -5.85
C ASN A 61 8.96 8.91 -4.92
N GLN A 62 7.74 8.47 -5.26
CA GLN A 62 6.55 8.66 -4.44
C GLN A 62 6.71 7.93 -3.08
N GLY A 63 7.18 6.68 -3.09
CA GLY A 63 7.45 5.92 -1.86
C GLY A 63 8.48 6.61 -0.96
N ASN A 64 9.55 7.16 -1.53
CA ASN A 64 10.54 7.93 -0.79
C ASN A 64 9.93 9.19 -0.16
N TYR A 65 9.08 9.94 -0.87
CA TYR A 65 8.42 11.14 -0.33
C TYR A 65 7.60 10.83 0.93
N TYR A 66 6.86 9.70 0.93
CA TYR A 66 6.12 9.25 2.12
C TYR A 66 7.01 8.69 3.24
N SER A 67 8.25 8.26 2.96
CA SER A 67 9.18 7.74 3.97
C SER A 67 9.89 8.84 4.77
N TYR A 68 9.92 10.08 4.26
CA TYR A 68 10.57 11.23 4.90
C TYR A 68 9.57 12.25 5.50
N MET A 69 8.27 11.97 5.41
CA MET A 69 7.21 12.70 6.12
C MET A 69 6.84 11.96 7.41
#